data_AF-A0A547PIB0-F1
#
_entry.id   AF-A0A547PIB0-F1
#
_cell.length_a   1.000
_cell.length_b   1.000
_cell.length_c   1.000
_cell.angle_alpha   90.00
_cell.angle_beta   90.00
_cell.angle_gamma   90.00
#
_symmetry.space_group_name_H-M   'P 1'
#
loop_
_entity.id
_entity.type
_entity.pdbx_description
1 polymer ?
#
loop_
_entity_poly.entity_id
_entity_poly.type
_entity_poly.pdbx_seq_one_letter_code
_entity_poly.pdbx_strand_id
1 'polypeptide(L)' 'MASQNFKLSVKSGETDGKTFWDQCGVVFVNTDAAGNITSIQVKHSMFPNVEMVAFPPRERDDRG' A
#
# COMPACT_ATOMS: atom_id res chain seq x y z
N MET A 1 5.96 -17.31 4.38
CA MET A 1 5.68 -15.96 3.83
C MET A 1 4.18 -15.76 3.88
N ALA A 2 3.72 -14.99 4.87
CA ALA A 2 2.32 -14.60 4.93
C ALA A 2 2.17 -13.30 4.14
N SER A 3 1.41 -13.31 3.04
CA SER A 3 1.03 -12.09 2.32
C SER A 3 -0.30 -11.62 2.88
N GLN A 4 -0.37 -10.37 3.34
CA GLN A 4 -1.64 -9.73 3.69
C GLN A 4 -2.04 -8.79 2.55
N ASN A 5 -3.32 -8.82 2.15
CA ASN A 5 -3.85 -7.94 1.12
C ASN A 5 -4.94 -7.03 1.69
N PHE A 6 -4.91 -5.76 1.29
CA PHE A 6 -5.90 -4.77 1.67
C PHE A 6 -6.45 -4.10 0.43
N LYS A 7 -7.75 -3.83 0.40
CA LYS A 7 -8.34 -2.98 -0.62
C LYS A 7 -7.93 -1.53 -0.35
N LEU A 8 -7.40 -0.86 -1.37
CA LEU A 8 -7.10 0.55 -1.30
C LEU A 8 -8.39 1.33 -1.54
N SER A 9 -8.84 2.00 -0.48
CA SER A 9 -9.98 2.90 -0.50
C SER A 9 -9.47 4.32 -0.35
N VAL A 10 -9.81 5.20 -1.30
CA VAL A 10 -9.48 6.62 -1.24
C VAL A 10 -10.76 7.39 -0.93
N LYS A 11 -10.67 8.37 -0.03
CA LYS A 11 -11.81 9.22 0.32
C LYS A 11 -12.23 10.02 -0.92
N SER A 12 -13.42 9.77 -1.43
CA SER A 12 -13.96 10.44 -2.61
C SER A 12 -14.86 11.63 -2.29
N GLY A 13 -15.34 11.71 -1.04
CA GLY A 13 -16.09 12.86 -0.56
C GLY A 13 -16.56 12.71 0.87
N GLU A 14 -17.23 13.75 1.34
CA GLU A 14 -17.96 13.74 2.60
C GLU A 14 -19.25 14.57 2.46
N THR A 15 -20.37 14.04 2.92
CA THR A 15 -21.66 14.75 2.93
C THR A 15 -22.45 14.34 4.15
N ASP A 16 -23.02 15.30 4.87
CA ASP A 16 -23.77 15.08 6.12
C ASP A 16 -23.04 14.20 7.14
N GLY A 17 -21.71 14.38 7.26
CA GLY A 17 -20.86 13.61 8.17
C GLY A 17 -20.60 12.16 7.75
N LYS A 18 -21.08 11.72 6.57
CA LYS A 18 -20.76 10.41 5.99
C LYS A 18 -19.60 10.55 5.01
N THR A 19 -18.56 9.76 5.23
CA THR A 19 -17.42 9.64 4.30
C THR A 19 -17.72 8.61 3.22
N PHE A 20 -17.50 8.99 1.97
CA PHE A 20 -17.57 8.10 0.81
C PHE A 20 -16.16 7.67 0.41
N TRP A 21 -16.04 6.42 -0.02
CA TRP A 21 -14.77 5.79 -0.32
C TRP A 21 -14.84 5.12 -1.69
N ASP A 22 -13.88 5.44 -2.55
CA ASP A 22 -13.72 4.79 -3.84
C ASP A 22 -12.65 3.71 -3.75
N GLN A 23 -13.00 2.50 -4.16
CA GLN A 23 -12.06 1.39 -4.27
C GLN A 23 -11.25 1.54 -5.56
N CYS A 24 -9.99 1.90 -5.41
CA CYS A 24 -9.12 2.26 -6.52
C CYS A 24 -7.89 1.35 -6.66
N GLY A 25 -7.74 0.35 -5.80
CA GLY A 25 -6.58 -0.54 -5.89
C GLY A 25 -6.50 -1.60 -4.80
N VAL A 26 -5.33 -2.23 -4.73
CA VAL A 26 -4.98 -3.22 -3.73
C VAL A 26 -3.55 -2.95 -3.24
N VAL A 27 -3.36 -3.08 -1.93
CA VAL A 27 -2.05 -3.04 -1.27
C VAL A 27 -1.68 -4.46 -0.83
N PHE A 28 -0.47 -4.89 -1.15
CA PHE A 28 0.11 -6.16 -0.72
C PHE A 28 1.23 -5.88 0.27
N VAL A 29 1.11 -6.42 1.48
CA VAL A 29 2.15 -6.35 2.51
C VAL A 29 2.86 -7.70 2.54
N ASN A 30 4.14 -7.68 2.18
CA ASN A 30 4.99 -8.87 2.20
C ASN A 30 5.82 -8.87 3.47
N THR A 31 5.86 -10.02 4.15
CA THR A 31 6.63 -10.19 5.38
C THR A 31 7.58 -11.38 5.29
N ASP A 32 8.67 -11.31 6.07
CA ASP A 32 9.56 -12.44 6.30
C ASP A 32 8.93 -13.49 7.25
N ALA A 33 9.71 -14.50 7.65
CA ALA A 33 9.22 -15.54 8.57
C ALA A 33 9.01 -15.03 10.00
N ALA A 34 9.67 -13.93 10.39
CA ALA A 34 9.54 -13.30 11.70
C ALA A 34 8.39 -12.26 11.75
N GLY A 35 7.78 -11.96 10.60
CA GLY A 35 6.69 -10.98 10.47
C GLY A 35 7.16 -9.56 10.18
N ASN A 36 8.46 -9.34 9.93
CA ASN A 36 8.95 -8.03 9.53
C ASN A 36 8.51 -7.73 8.09
N ILE A 37 8.06 -6.51 7.83
CA ILE A 37 7.70 -6.06 6.48
C ILE A 37 8.97 -6.02 5.64
N THR A 38 8.95 -6.69 4.49
CA THR A 38 10.06 -6.70 3.52
C THR A 38 9.77 -5.80 2.32
N SER A 39 8.50 -5.65 1.95
CA SER A 39 8.04 -4.70 0.94
C SER A 39 6.54 -4.45 1.04
N ILE A 40 6.12 -3.30 0.52
CA ILE A 40 4.72 -2.97 0.26
C ILE A 40 4.58 -2.77 -1.25
N GLN A 41 3.68 -3.51 -1.89
CA GLN A 41 3.38 -3.33 -3.31
C GLN A 41 1.97 -2.75 -3.45
N VAL A 42 1.81 -1.82 -4.39
CA VAL A 42 0.52 -1.17 -4.66
C VAL A 42 0.16 -1.38 -6.13
N LYS A 43 -1.08 -1.85 -6.37
CA LYS A 43 -1.70 -1.86 -7.70
C LYS A 43 -2.86 -0.88 -7.70
N HIS A 44 -2.79 0.14 -8.54
CA HIS A 44 -3.77 1.20 -8.62
C HIS A 44 -4.48 1.21 -9.98
N SER A 45 -5.81 1.33 -10.01
CA SER A 45 -6.64 1.25 -11.22
C SER A 45 -6.34 2.35 -12.23
N MET A 46 -6.05 3.57 -11.76
CA MET A 46 -5.60 4.68 -12.62
C MET A 46 -4.23 4.47 -13.29
N PHE A 47 -3.41 3.53 -12.79
CA PHE A 47 -2.06 3.28 -13.29
C PHE A 47 -1.84 1.78 -13.53
N PRO A 48 -2.59 1.15 -14.46
CA PRO A 48 -2.63 -0.31 -14.60
C PRO A 48 -1.28 -0.92 -15.03
N ASN A 49 -0.42 -0.12 -15.64
CA ASN A 49 0.88 -0.55 -16.17
C ASN A 49 2.07 -0.03 -15.33
N VAL A 50 1.81 0.50 -14.13
CA VAL A 50 2.86 1.01 -13.24
C VAL A 50 3.00 0.07 -12.05
N GLU A 51 4.20 -0.47 -11.85
CA GLU A 51 4.54 -1.21 -10.64
C GLU A 51 5.03 -0.26 -9.56
N MET A 52 4.28 -0.16 -8.47
CA MET A 52 4.64 0.67 -7.32
C MET A 52 5.07 -0.25 -6.18
N VAL A 53 6.31 -0.10 -5.72
CA VAL A 53 6.86 -0.86 -4.60
C VAL A 53 7.62 0.06 -3.65
N ALA A 54 7.41 -0.13 -2.35
CA ALA A 54 8.17 0.51 -1.29
C ALA A 54 8.91 -0.56 -0.47
N PHE A 55 10.14 -0.25 -0.08
CA PHE A 55 10.97 -1.09 0.77
C PHE A 55 11.22 -0.39 2.11
N PRO A 56 11.39 -1.14 3.21
CA PRO A 56 11.84 -0.57 4.47
C PRO A 56 13.16 0.20 4.29
N PRO A 57 13.38 1.27 5.08
CA PRO A 57 14.65 1.98 5.05
C PRO A 57 15.78 1.01 5.39
N ARG A 58 16.89 1.13 4.66
CA ARG A 58 18.12 0.41 5.02
C ARG A 58 18.83 1.21 6.11
N GLU A 59 19.38 0.54 7.13
CA GLU A 59 20.10 1.18 8.25
C GLU A 59 21.33 2.04 7.85
N ARG A 60 21.63 2.17 6.54
CA ARG A 60 22.71 3.00 6.00
C ARG A 60 22.25 4.15 5.12
N ASP A 61 20.94 4.40 4.99
CA ASP A 61 20.38 5.40 4.08
C ASP A 61 20.07 6.76 4.74
N ASP A 62 20.64 7.03 5.91
CA ASP A 62 20.73 8.38 6.52
C ASP A 62 21.95 9.15 5.98
N ARG A 63 22.15 9.17 4.66
CA ARG A 63 23.10 10.09 4.01
C ARG A 63 22.57 10.64 2.69
N GLY A 64 21.90 11.79 2.81
CA GLY A 64 21.99 12.90 1.85
C GLY A 64 21.12 12.80 0.61
#